data_AF-A0A8R2JTZ7-F1
#
_entry.id   AF-A0A8R2JTZ7-F1
#
_cell.length_a   1.000
_cell.length_b   1.000
_cell.length_c   1.000
_cell.angle_alpha   90.00
_cell.angle_beta   90.00
_cell.angle_gamma   90.00
#
_symmetry.space_group_name_H-M   'P 1'
#
loop_
_entity.id
_entity.type
_entity.pdbx_description
1 polymer ?
#
loop_
_entity_poly.entity_id
_entity_poly.type
_entity_poly.pdbx_seq_one_letter_code
_entity_poly.pdbx_strand_id
1 'polypeptide(L)'
;MKKKHELDKNSTFFPDQHCHAPDPIGLEVRKIKEKIKMNAKNSIEDKPLQMYQKSINECSTIVASHVSKNSVQQLVKRQRRNVEIYKEPKSIDEICLAPTMCQTLKDGTFKACPQIFEQMYVIHGSIKSINIL
;
A
#
# COMPACT_ATOMS: atom_id res chain seq x y z
N MET A 1 -6.87 -54.85 1.11
CA MET A 1 -5.63 -54.49 1.85
C MET A 1 -4.98 -53.31 1.13
N LYS A 2 -5.11 -52.07 1.64
CA LYS A 2 -4.50 -50.87 1.00
C LYS A 2 -3.00 -50.89 1.29
N LYS A 3 -2.16 -51.03 0.25
CA LYS A 3 -0.71 -50.83 0.36
C LYS A 3 -0.47 -49.36 0.73
N LYS A 4 0.08 -49.12 1.92
CA LYS A 4 0.56 -47.79 2.31
C LYS A 4 1.82 -47.51 1.48
N HIS A 5 1.78 -46.42 0.72
CA HIS A 5 2.95 -45.92 0.00
C HIS A 5 3.90 -45.35 1.06
N GLU A 6 4.96 -46.07 1.41
CA GLU A 6 6.01 -45.51 2.26
C GLU A 6 6.74 -44.43 1.47
N LEU A 7 6.62 -43.18 1.92
CA LEU A 7 7.38 -42.07 1.36
C LEU A 7 8.83 -42.23 1.81
N ASP A 8 9.74 -42.33 0.84
CA ASP A 8 11.18 -42.32 1.10
C ASP A 8 11.56 -41.01 1.80
N LYS A 9 12.07 -41.12 3.02
CA LYS A 9 12.48 -39.99 3.85
C LYS A 9 13.68 -39.23 3.29
N ASN A 10 14.35 -39.79 2.27
CA ASN A 10 15.48 -39.19 1.58
C ASN A 10 15.11 -38.66 0.18
N SER A 11 13.84 -38.73 -0.23
CA SER A 11 13.38 -38.18 -1.51
C SER A 11 13.50 -36.66 -1.51
N THR A 12 14.44 -36.12 -2.29
CA THR A 12 14.55 -34.69 -2.58
C THR A 12 13.42 -34.19 -3.49
N PHE A 13 12.66 -35.11 -4.10
CA PHE A 13 11.49 -34.78 -4.90
C PHE A 13 10.29 -34.58 -3.98
N PHE A 14 9.95 -33.30 -3.76
CA PHE A 14 8.65 -32.94 -3.23
C PHE A 14 7.60 -33.17 -4.32
N PRO A 15 6.51 -33.89 -4.06
CA PRO A 15 5.50 -34.23 -5.07
C PRO A 15 4.83 -33.00 -5.71
N ASP A 16 5.03 -31.82 -5.14
CA ASP A 16 4.48 -30.55 -5.61
C ASP A 16 5.48 -29.69 -6.42
N GLN A 17 6.74 -30.11 -6.55
CA GLN A 17 7.74 -29.39 -7.35
C GLN A 17 7.78 -29.93 -8.78
N HIS A 18 7.00 -29.31 -9.67
CA HIS A 18 7.01 -29.59 -11.10
C HIS A 18 7.47 -28.36 -11.88
N CYS A 19 8.14 -28.58 -13.01
CA CYS A 19 8.48 -27.49 -13.92
C CYS A 19 7.19 -26.99 -14.60
N HIS A 20 6.75 -25.78 -14.28
CA HIS A 20 5.68 -25.13 -15.02
C HIS A 20 6.17 -24.73 -16.42
N ALA A 21 5.24 -24.74 -17.39
CA ALA A 21 5.47 -24.08 -18.66
C ALA A 21 5.71 -22.56 -18.46
N PRO A 22 6.42 -21.88 -19.37
CA PRO A 22 6.61 -20.43 -19.28
C PRO A 22 5.28 -19.67 -19.21
N ASP A 23 5.16 -18.74 -18.26
CA ASP A 23 4.03 -17.81 -18.14
C ASP A 23 4.45 -16.39 -18.58
N PRO A 24 4.31 -16.05 -19.88
CA PRO A 24 4.69 -14.74 -20.40
C PRO A 24 3.81 -13.61 -19.84
N ILE A 25 2.53 -13.88 -19.55
CA ILE A 25 1.59 -12.88 -19.03
C ILE A 25 1.99 -12.53 -17.58
N GLY A 26 2.23 -13.55 -16.75
CA GLY A 26 2.70 -13.35 -15.38
C GLY A 26 4.04 -12.61 -15.32
N LEU A 27 4.94 -12.86 -16.28
CA LEU A 27 6.19 -12.12 -16.41
C LEU A 27 5.95 -10.62 -16.66
N GLU A 28 5.04 -10.26 -17.57
CA GLU A 28 4.71 -8.87 -17.86
C GLU A 28 3.98 -8.19 -16.69
N VAL A 29 3.01 -8.86 -16.09
CA VAL A 29 2.34 -8.39 -14.86
C VAL A 29 3.36 -8.11 -13.76
N ARG A 30 4.38 -8.96 -13.61
CA ARG A 30 5.46 -8.75 -12.65
C ARG A 30 6.29 -7.51 -13.00
N LYS A 31 6.66 -7.31 -14.26
CA LYS A 31 7.39 -6.11 -14.71
C LYS A 31 6.60 -4.83 -14.40
N ILE A 32 5.29 -4.82 -14.65
CA ILE A 32 4.41 -3.68 -14.33
C ILE A 32 4.40 -3.40 -12.83
N LYS A 33 4.23 -4.44 -12.01
CA LYS A 33 4.24 -4.30 -10.54
C LYS A 33 5.57 -3.76 -10.03
N GLU A 34 6.70 -4.18 -10.59
CA GLU A 34 8.02 -3.64 -10.24
C GLU A 34 8.18 -2.17 -10.63
N LYS A 35 7.72 -1.78 -11.82
CA LYS A 35 7.71 -0.37 -12.25
C LYS A 35 6.89 0.50 -11.30
N ILE A 36 5.71 0.02 -10.90
CA ILE A 36 4.87 0.71 -9.92
C ILE A 36 5.57 0.83 -8.57
N LYS A 37 6.24 -0.24 -8.09
CA LYS A 37 7.02 -0.19 -6.83
C LYS A 37 8.10 0.89 -6.89
N MET A 38 8.86 0.95 -7.98
CA MET A 38 9.90 1.97 -8.15
C MET A 38 9.31 3.38 -8.17
N ASN A 39 8.26 3.60 -8.95
CA ASN A 39 7.57 4.89 -8.97
C ASN A 39 7.01 5.26 -7.60
N ALA A 40 6.48 4.29 -6.84
CA ALA A 40 5.88 4.54 -5.53
C ALA A 40 6.90 4.93 -4.45
N LYS A 41 8.16 4.50 -4.61
CA LYS A 41 9.27 4.95 -3.76
C LYS A 41 9.67 6.40 -4.06
N ASN A 42 9.68 6.77 -5.35
CA ASN A 42 10.30 8.01 -5.83
C ASN A 42 9.30 9.17 -6.01
N SER A 43 8.02 8.87 -6.24
CA SER A 43 6.96 9.87 -6.43
C SER A 43 6.02 9.87 -5.24
N ILE A 44 6.07 10.96 -4.47
CA ILE A 44 5.26 11.18 -3.25
C ILE A 44 3.93 11.85 -3.62
N GLU A 45 3.95 12.72 -4.63
CA GLU A 45 2.82 13.56 -5.02
C GLU A 45 1.74 12.78 -5.78
N ASP A 46 2.13 11.77 -6.58
CA ASP A 46 1.17 11.02 -7.38
C ASP A 46 0.20 10.23 -6.49
N LYS A 47 -1.10 10.39 -6.72
CA LYS A 47 -2.10 9.58 -6.03
C LYS A 47 -2.00 8.12 -6.53
N PRO A 48 -2.23 7.10 -5.68
CA PRO A 48 -2.15 5.69 -6.09
C PRO A 48 -3.01 5.35 -7.32
N LEU A 49 -4.14 6.04 -7.50
CA LEU A 49 -4.99 5.91 -8.68
C LEU A 49 -4.30 6.37 -9.97
N GLN A 50 -3.61 7.52 -9.93
CA GLN A 50 -2.90 8.08 -11.07
C GLN A 50 -1.75 7.15 -11.49
N MET A 51 -1.02 6.62 -10.51
CA MET A 51 0.06 5.65 -10.76
C MET A 51 -0.45 4.36 -11.40
N TYR A 52 -1.60 3.85 -10.94
CA TYR A 52 -2.27 2.71 -11.55
C TYR A 52 -2.65 3.01 -13.01
N GLN A 53 -3.39 4.11 -13.25
CA GLN A 53 -3.85 4.48 -14.59
C GLN A 53 -2.69 4.66 -15.56
N LYS A 54 -1.64 5.37 -15.16
CA LYS A 54 -0.43 5.56 -15.98
C LYS A 54 0.21 4.22 -16.37
N SER A 55 0.32 3.30 -15.41
CA SER A 55 0.95 1.99 -15.65
C SER A 55 0.11 1.08 -16.52
N ILE A 56 -1.21 1.16 -16.44
CA ILE A 56 -2.15 0.33 -17.22
C ILE A 56 -2.31 0.86 -18.65
N ASN A 57 -2.35 2.17 -18.83
CA ASN A 57 -2.51 2.79 -20.15
C ASN A 57 -1.32 2.52 -21.10
N GLU A 58 -0.15 2.21 -20.54
CA GLU A 58 1.05 1.86 -21.29
C GLU A 58 1.12 0.36 -21.69
N CYS A 59 0.13 -0.45 -21.30
CA CYS A 59 0.15 -1.91 -21.45
C CYS A 59 -0.97 -2.42 -22.37
N SER A 60 -0.82 -3.66 -22.85
CA SER A 60 -1.88 -4.33 -23.60
C SER A 60 -3.12 -4.59 -22.74
N THR A 61 -4.29 -4.65 -23.37
CA THR A 61 -5.57 -4.91 -22.69
C THR A 61 -5.61 -6.26 -21.97
N ILE A 62 -4.92 -7.27 -22.53
CA ILE A 62 -4.80 -8.61 -21.95
C ILE A 62 -4.01 -8.55 -20.64
N VAL A 63 -2.89 -7.83 -20.61
CA VAL A 63 -2.06 -7.74 -19.40
C VAL A 63 -2.73 -6.85 -18.35
N ALA A 64 -3.36 -5.77 -18.80
CA ALA A 64 -4.12 -4.86 -17.94
C ALA A 64 -5.21 -5.58 -17.13
N SER A 65 -5.93 -6.53 -17.75
CA SER A 65 -6.99 -7.27 -17.05
C SER A 65 -6.47 -8.15 -15.91
N HIS A 66 -5.19 -8.53 -15.94
CA HIS A 66 -4.54 -9.33 -14.89
C HIS A 66 -3.96 -8.47 -13.75
N VAL A 67 -4.03 -7.13 -13.86
CA VAL A 67 -3.53 -6.19 -12.84
C VAL A 67 -4.70 -5.51 -12.14
N SER A 68 -5.05 -6.02 -10.95
CA SER A 68 -6.12 -5.43 -10.14
C SER A 68 -5.74 -4.06 -9.57
N LYS A 69 -6.65 -3.08 -9.75
CA LYS A 69 -6.60 -1.75 -9.13
C LYS A 69 -6.37 -1.81 -7.61
N ASN A 70 -7.11 -2.66 -6.89
CA ASN A 70 -7.01 -2.76 -5.43
C ASN A 70 -5.63 -3.31 -5.00
N SER A 71 -5.13 -4.31 -5.73
CA SER A 71 -3.79 -4.87 -5.48
C SER A 71 -2.71 -3.81 -5.65
N VAL A 72 -2.79 -3.00 -6.71
CA VAL A 72 -1.85 -1.91 -6.98
C VAL A 72 -1.94 -0.82 -5.90
N GLN A 73 -3.14 -0.42 -5.48
CA GLN A 73 -3.29 0.56 -4.41
C GLN A 73 -2.64 0.09 -3.10
N GLN A 74 -2.84 -1.18 -2.73
CA GLN A 74 -2.20 -1.75 -1.54
C GLN A 74 -0.69 -1.87 -1.67
N LEU A 75 -0.20 -2.20 -2.86
CA LEU A 75 1.23 -2.22 -3.18
C LEU A 75 1.85 -0.84 -3.00
N VAL A 76 1.23 0.22 -3.55
CA VAL A 76 1.72 1.60 -3.39
C VAL A 76 1.74 2.01 -1.91
N LYS A 77 0.66 1.74 -1.17
CA LYS A 77 0.60 2.01 0.29
C LYS A 77 1.70 1.28 1.06
N ARG A 78 1.91 -0.01 0.79
CA ARG A 78 3.00 -0.82 1.39
C ARG A 78 4.37 -0.24 1.06
N GLN A 79 4.56 0.17 -0.19
CA GLN A 79 5.85 0.66 -0.64
C GLN A 79 6.20 2.01 0.02
N ARG A 80 5.22 2.89 0.18
CA ARG A 80 5.37 4.20 0.83
C ARG A 80 5.55 4.10 2.34
N ARG A 81 4.96 3.13 3.02
CA ARG A 81 5.17 2.91 4.48
C ARG A 81 6.64 2.73 4.87
N ASN A 82 7.47 2.19 3.97
CA ASN A 82 8.89 1.96 4.21
C ASN A 82 9.78 3.12 3.71
N VAL A 83 9.19 4.20 3.17
CA VAL A 83 9.94 5.40 2.77
C VAL A 83 10.12 6.27 4.01
N GLU A 84 11.35 6.77 4.20
CA GLU A 84 11.78 7.50 5.40
C GLU A 84 10.89 8.70 5.77
N ILE A 85 10.24 9.30 4.77
CA ILE A 85 9.34 10.46 4.90
C ILE A 85 8.01 10.11 5.61
N TYR A 86 7.62 8.82 5.68
CA TYR A 86 6.40 8.36 6.37
C TYR A 86 6.68 7.71 7.72
N LYS A 87 7.87 7.92 8.30
CA LYS A 87 8.11 7.52 9.69
C LYS A 87 7.12 8.27 10.59
N GLU A 88 6.54 7.53 11.53
CA GLU A 88 5.66 8.11 12.54
C GLU A 88 6.44 9.19 13.31
N PRO A 89 5.92 10.43 13.41
CA PRO A 89 6.62 11.50 14.10
C PRO A 89 6.76 11.13 15.58
N LYS A 90 7.97 11.26 16.11
CA LYS A 90 8.27 10.92 17.51
C LYS A 90 8.05 12.10 18.46
N SER A 91 7.86 13.29 17.90
CA SER A 91 7.67 14.54 18.62
C SER A 91 6.74 15.47 17.83
N ILE A 92 6.17 16.48 18.51
CA ILE A 92 5.31 17.49 17.88
C ILE A 92 6.06 18.27 16.80
N ASP A 93 7.35 18.53 17.01
CA ASP A 93 8.20 19.30 16.09
C ASP A 93 8.45 18.58 14.76
N GLU A 94 8.27 17.25 14.72
CA GLU A 94 8.41 16.44 13.51
C GLU A 94 7.15 16.45 12.61
N ILE A 95 6.05 17.07 13.06
CA ILE A 95 4.82 17.17 12.28
C ILE A 95 4.98 18.26 11.22
N CYS A 96 5.21 17.85 9.98
CA CYS A 96 5.27 18.78 8.85
C CYS A 96 3.85 19.24 8.45
N LEU A 97 3.46 20.45 8.86
CA LEU A 97 2.20 21.09 8.46
C LEU A 97 2.40 21.88 7.16
N ALA A 98 1.44 21.78 6.23
CA ALA A 98 1.47 22.61 5.04
C ALA A 98 1.39 24.11 5.42
N PRO A 99 2.12 25.01 4.74
CA PRO A 99 2.11 26.44 5.09
C PRO A 99 0.73 27.09 5.10
N THR A 100 -0.22 26.54 4.34
CA THR A 100 -1.62 26.96 4.29
C THR A 100 -2.43 26.58 5.53
N MET A 101 -1.95 25.61 6.31
CA MET A 101 -2.53 25.17 7.59
C MET A 101 -1.94 25.93 8.78
N CYS A 102 -0.82 26.62 8.60
CA CYS A 102 -0.19 27.47 9.61
C CYS A 102 -0.74 28.91 9.61
N GLN A 103 -1.78 29.18 8.81
CA GLN A 103 -2.36 30.52 8.64
C GLN A 103 -3.70 30.61 9.35
N THR A 104 -3.84 31.61 10.21
CA THR A 104 -5.14 32.11 10.66
C THR A 104 -5.77 32.95 9.55
N LEU A 105 -7.10 32.94 9.46
CA LEU A 105 -7.81 33.90 8.61
C LEU A 105 -7.52 35.33 9.13
N LYS A 106 -7.65 36.34 8.27
CA LYS A 106 -7.29 37.74 8.60
C LYS A 106 -8.05 38.31 9.81
N ASP A 107 -9.19 37.71 10.15
CA ASP A 107 -10.04 38.04 11.30
C ASP A 107 -9.64 37.30 12.59
N GLY A 108 -8.55 36.53 12.57
CA GLY A 108 -8.10 35.71 13.71
C GLY A 108 -8.84 34.37 13.82
N THR A 109 -9.79 34.08 12.92
CA THR A 109 -10.49 32.79 12.92
C THR A 109 -9.54 31.70 12.46
N PHE A 110 -9.37 30.65 13.28
CA PHE A 110 -8.66 29.47 12.84
C PHE A 110 -9.42 28.89 11.66
N LYS A 111 -8.75 28.70 10.51
CA LYS A 111 -9.39 28.13 9.33
C LYS A 111 -9.71 26.67 9.65
N ALA A 112 -10.86 26.43 10.28
CA ALA A 112 -11.35 25.12 10.63
C ALA A 112 -11.54 24.36 9.32
N CYS A 113 -10.52 23.60 8.91
CA CYS A 113 -10.60 22.71 7.78
C CYS A 113 -11.41 21.50 8.28
N PRO A 114 -12.66 21.30 7.82
CA PRO A 114 -13.52 20.26 8.36
C PRO A 114 -12.87 18.87 8.28
N GLN A 115 -12.05 18.63 7.24
CA GLN A 115 -11.27 17.40 7.10
C GLN A 115 -10.26 17.16 8.23
N ILE A 116 -9.67 18.19 8.84
CA ILE A 116 -8.76 18.03 9.99
C ILE A 116 -9.55 17.66 11.24
N PHE A 117 -10.73 18.24 11.43
CA PHE A 117 -11.60 17.93 12.56
C PHE A 117 -12.01 16.45 12.52
N GLU A 118 -12.39 15.93 11.36
CA GLU A 118 -12.68 14.50 11.17
C GLU A 118 -11.45 13.60 11.41
N GLN A 119 -10.25 14.02 11.00
CA GLN A 119 -9.01 13.27 11.25
C GLN A 119 -8.62 13.24 12.73
N MET A 120 -8.90 14.29 13.51
CA MET A 120 -8.56 14.35 14.93
C MET A 120 -9.39 13.36 15.77
N TYR A 121 -10.64 13.09 15.38
CA TYR A 121 -11.49 12.05 15.99
C TYR A 121 -11.00 10.63 15.73
N VAL A 122 -10.30 10.38 14.62
CA VAL A 122 -9.76 9.04 14.30
C VAL A 122 -8.58 8.67 15.20
N ILE A 123 -7.85 9.66 15.74
CA ILE A 123 -6.70 9.42 16.62
C ILE A 123 -7.13 9.17 18.10
N HIS A 124 -8.31 9.63 18.51
CA HIS A 124 -8.79 9.53 19.91
C HIS A 124 -9.79 8.39 20.17
N GLY A 125 -9.76 7.34 19.34
CA GLY A 125 -10.59 6.14 19.49
C GLY A 125 -10.13 5.16 20.57
N SER A 126 -9.84 5.63 21.79
CA SER A 126 -9.85 4.77 22.98
C SER A 126 -10.11 5.59 24.25
N ILE A 127 -11.33 6.12 24.36
CA ILE A 127 -11.87 6.50 25.67
C ILE A 127 -12.22 5.18 26.35
N LYS A 128 -11.31 4.66 27.18
CA LYS A 128 -11.70 3.63 28.16
C LYS A 128 -12.79 4.25 29.02
N SER A 129 -13.98 3.68 28.99
CA SER A 129 -15.09 4.03 29.87
C SER A 129 -14.61 3.90 31.33
N ILE A 130 -14.25 5.03 31.95
CA ILE A 130 -14.18 5.12 33.41
C ILE A 130 -15.62 5.32 33.85
N ASN A 131 -16.21 4.26 34.42
CA ASN A 131 -17.45 4.38 35.18
C ASN A 131 -17.13 5.25 36.41
N ILE A 132 -17.69 6.46 36.43
CA ILE A 132 -17.85 7.24 37.65
C ILE A 132 -19.26 6.96 38.14
N LEU A 133 -19.37 6.07 39.12
CA LEU A 133 -20.37 6.07 40.20
C LEU A 133 -19.74 5.36 41.40
#